data_AF-A0A6J5WEV2-F1
#
_entry.id   AF-A0A6J5WEV2-F1
#
_cell.length_a   1.000
_cell.length_b   1.000
_cell.length_c   1.000
_cell.angle_alpha   90.00
_cell.angle_beta   90.00
_cell.angle_gamma   90.00
#
_symmetry.space_group_name_H-M   'P 1'
#
loop_
_entity.id
_entity.type
_entity.pdbx_description
1 polymer ?
#
loop_
_entity_poly.entity_id
_entity_poly.type
_entity_poly.pdbx_seq_one_letter_code
_entity_poly.pdbx_strand_id
1 'polypeptide(L)'
;MARVELRGVSQKDEFVRRVKEAVRNTNQGSWILGGGWNNDLWGGELPMASWVDDITPYNPVWLSRMDGHMGLANSVALKLAGITTSSEDPNGGTIVRFTSGEPTGLLIDSAMKLLLLSIPEVSVEERREALSRASNHALMRGVTTVVDVGRYFPGASVKHSWEDFSDVYKWADSSGKMMIRVCLFFPLETWLQLHNLITKVGRTMSQWIYLGGVKAFADGSLGSNSALFYEPYADEPHNYGLQVKDNESLLNLTLASDRVGLQVAIHAIGDRANDLILDMYESVFSTNGVRDRRFRIEHAQHLAPETPARFGKLGIVASVQPEHLLDDAESATKKLGIDRAQKGSYLFRSLLASNGQLAFGSDWPVADINPLGGIKTAMKRIPPGWDIAWIPSETLSLNDTLKANLLLPGHSQLKGIRRCQDLTDDGVGYWKRNYKLSGKGKEVHADGGEERATSDHITYSKAYMSRTHIVLSPVSHDLCLAARACFLDSDLGSLSPGKLADFVILSRDSWDDVVVEGSASIEATYVGGVQAYP
;
A
#
# COMPACT_ATOMS: atom_id res chain seq x y z
N MET A 1 5.45 18.67 -18.18
CA MET A 1 5.90 18.91 -16.78
C MET A 1 7.22 18.19 -16.61
N ALA A 2 8.13 18.71 -15.79
CA ALA A 2 9.31 17.95 -15.38
C ALA A 2 9.04 17.24 -14.06
N ARG A 3 9.63 16.06 -13.84
CA ARG A 3 9.58 15.33 -12.57
C ARG A 3 10.98 15.25 -11.94
N VAL A 4 11.08 15.66 -10.68
CA VAL A 4 12.30 15.62 -9.88
C VAL A 4 12.24 14.44 -8.91
N GLU A 5 13.22 13.55 -9.00
CA GLU A 5 13.37 12.43 -8.06
C GLU A 5 14.26 12.87 -6.89
N LEU A 6 13.70 12.91 -5.68
CA LEU A 6 14.38 13.38 -4.47
C LEU A 6 14.50 12.31 -3.39
N ARG A 7 14.08 11.06 -3.66
CA ARG A 7 14.29 9.95 -2.73
C ARG A 7 15.77 9.70 -2.47
N GLY A 8 16.12 9.51 -1.20
CA GLY A 8 17.48 9.23 -0.75
C GLY A 8 18.44 10.42 -0.82
N VAL A 9 17.98 11.62 -1.16
CA VAL A 9 18.81 12.83 -1.08
C VAL A 9 19.11 13.12 0.39
N SER A 10 20.40 13.21 0.74
CA SER A 10 20.88 13.41 2.11
C SER A 10 21.67 14.71 2.30
N GLN A 11 21.65 15.60 1.29
CA GLN A 11 22.30 16.91 1.36
C GLN A 11 21.47 17.97 0.66
N LYS A 12 21.37 19.16 1.28
CA LYS A 12 20.69 20.34 0.74
C LYS A 12 21.19 20.75 -0.65
N ASP A 13 22.50 20.74 -0.86
CA ASP A 13 23.08 21.12 -2.16
C ASP A 13 22.66 20.16 -3.28
N GLU A 14 22.55 18.86 -2.98
CA GLU A 14 22.07 17.86 -3.92
C GLU A 14 20.59 18.06 -4.24
N PHE A 15 19.76 18.39 -3.24
CA PHE A 15 18.35 18.75 -3.45
C PHE A 15 18.22 19.91 -4.45
N VAL A 16 18.91 21.01 -4.19
CA VAL A 16 18.89 22.21 -5.05
C VAL A 16 19.45 21.89 -6.44
N ARG A 17 20.52 21.10 -6.53
CA ARG A 17 21.12 20.69 -7.81
C ARG A 17 20.15 19.88 -8.66
N ARG A 18 19.40 18.93 -8.09
CA ARG A 18 18.41 18.13 -8.84
C ARG A 18 17.24 18.98 -9.34
N VAL A 19 16.77 19.93 -8.54
CA VAL A 19 15.75 20.90 -8.99
C VAL A 19 16.30 21.75 -10.14
N LYS A 20 17.53 22.26 -10.02
CA LYS A 20 18.19 23.05 -11.07
C LYS A 20 18.32 22.28 -12.38
N GLU A 21 18.67 20.99 -12.32
CA GLU A 21 18.76 20.13 -13.49
C GLU A 21 17.41 19.93 -14.18
N ALA A 22 16.35 19.73 -13.41
CA ALA A 22 15.00 19.57 -13.96
C ALA A 22 14.50 20.83 -14.67
N VAL A 23 14.89 22.02 -14.20
CA VAL A 23 14.52 23.30 -14.83
C VAL A 23 15.22 23.51 -16.18
N ARG A 24 16.48 23.08 -16.33
CA ARG A 24 17.30 23.35 -17.53
C ARG A 24 16.63 22.97 -18.85
N ASN A 25 15.86 21.89 -18.86
CA ASN A 25 15.20 21.35 -20.05
C ASN A 25 13.69 21.64 -20.08
N THR A 26 13.22 22.60 -19.28
CA THR A 26 11.80 22.89 -19.10
C THR A 26 11.44 24.29 -19.60
N ASN A 27 10.35 24.39 -20.36
CA ASN A 27 9.83 25.67 -20.84
C ASN A 27 9.39 26.56 -19.66
N GLN A 28 9.55 27.87 -19.80
CA GLN A 28 9.02 28.83 -18.82
C GLN A 28 7.52 28.61 -18.57
N GLY A 29 7.08 28.80 -17.32
CA GLY A 29 5.71 28.57 -16.89
C GLY A 29 5.28 27.11 -16.74
N SER A 30 6.09 26.14 -17.20
CA SER A 30 5.80 24.73 -16.97
C SER A 30 6.08 24.32 -15.52
N TRP A 31 5.20 23.51 -14.95
CA TRP A 31 5.35 22.98 -13.60
C TRP A 31 6.55 22.04 -13.48
N ILE A 32 7.32 22.24 -12.41
CA ILE A 32 8.33 21.32 -11.90
C ILE A 32 7.70 20.55 -10.73
N LEU A 33 7.37 19.29 -10.99
CA LEU A 33 6.76 18.40 -10.01
C LEU A 33 7.80 17.39 -9.53
N GLY A 34 7.49 16.61 -8.50
CA GLY A 34 8.38 15.58 -8.00
C GLY A 34 8.21 15.40 -6.51
N GLY A 35 9.20 14.77 -5.88
CA GLY A 35 9.14 14.54 -4.45
C GLY A 35 9.97 13.36 -4.00
N GLY A 36 9.56 12.79 -2.87
CA GLY A 36 10.27 11.70 -2.21
C GLY A 36 11.37 12.19 -1.26
N TRP A 37 11.46 13.50 -1.03
CA TRP A 37 12.47 14.04 -0.11
C TRP A 37 12.11 13.73 1.34
N ASN A 38 13.14 13.54 2.16
CA ASN A 38 13.02 13.35 3.61
C ASN A 38 14.08 14.20 4.30
N ASN A 39 13.65 15.22 5.04
CA ASN A 39 14.54 16.15 5.73
C ASN A 39 15.40 15.49 6.82
N ASP A 40 14.94 14.37 7.37
CA ASP A 40 15.69 13.64 8.40
C ASP A 40 17.04 13.12 7.84
N LEU A 41 17.13 12.87 6.52
CA LEU A 41 18.35 12.40 5.86
C LEU A 41 19.47 13.47 5.74
N TRP A 42 19.16 14.75 5.94
CA TRP A 42 20.13 15.85 5.86
C TRP A 42 20.22 16.70 7.13
N GLY A 43 19.81 16.14 8.27
CA GLY A 43 19.92 16.79 9.58
C GLY A 43 18.65 17.50 10.06
N GLY A 44 17.52 17.31 9.38
CA GLY A 44 16.20 17.71 9.83
C GLY A 44 15.76 19.12 9.45
N GLU A 45 16.63 19.96 8.86
CA GLU A 45 16.25 21.29 8.35
C GLU A 45 15.16 21.14 7.27
N LEU A 46 14.00 21.76 7.49
CA LEU A 46 12.94 21.75 6.49
C LEU A 46 13.30 22.65 5.29
N PRO A 47 13.02 22.21 4.05
CA PRO A 47 13.28 23.06 2.89
C PRO A 47 12.28 24.21 2.84
N MET A 48 12.65 25.30 2.17
CA MET A 48 11.80 26.49 2.01
C MET A 48 11.90 27.05 0.60
N ALA A 49 10.93 27.87 0.19
CA ALA A 49 10.83 28.42 -1.16
C ALA A 49 12.14 29.07 -1.63
N SER A 50 12.80 29.80 -0.73
CA SER A 50 14.09 30.47 -0.99
C SER A 50 15.23 29.52 -1.38
N TRP A 51 15.14 28.22 -1.11
CA TRP A 51 16.15 27.25 -1.58
C TRP A 51 16.11 27.08 -3.10
N VAL A 52 14.96 27.32 -3.72
CA VAL A 52 14.72 27.03 -5.14
C VAL A 52 14.25 28.23 -5.95
N ASP A 53 13.83 29.34 -5.31
CA ASP A 53 13.30 30.52 -6.00
C ASP A 53 14.28 31.08 -7.06
N ASP A 54 15.56 31.26 -6.70
CA ASP A 54 16.57 31.81 -7.62
C ASP A 54 16.80 30.95 -8.87
N ILE A 55 16.62 29.63 -8.75
CA ILE A 55 16.78 28.68 -9.86
C ILE A 55 15.47 28.39 -10.60
N THR A 56 14.32 28.85 -10.09
CA THR A 56 12.99 28.61 -10.66
C THR A 56 12.16 29.91 -10.84
N PRO A 57 12.75 31.05 -11.28
CA PRO A 57 12.10 32.36 -11.21
C PRO A 57 10.83 32.49 -12.07
N TYR A 58 10.64 31.60 -13.05
CA TYR A 58 9.51 31.61 -13.98
C TYR A 58 8.73 30.30 -14.01
N ASN A 59 9.08 29.33 -13.15
CA ASN A 59 8.51 27.99 -13.18
C ASN A 59 7.89 27.68 -11.81
N PRO A 60 6.59 27.36 -11.73
CA PRO A 60 6.02 26.92 -10.48
C PRO A 60 6.56 25.55 -10.09
N VAL A 61 6.90 25.39 -8.82
CA VAL A 61 7.47 24.17 -8.24
C VAL A 61 6.51 23.59 -7.20
N TRP A 62 6.31 22.28 -7.24
CA TRP A 62 5.69 21.52 -6.16
C TRP A 62 6.44 20.20 -5.95
N LEU A 63 7.01 20.02 -4.76
CA LEU A 63 7.82 18.84 -4.42
C LEU A 63 7.26 18.20 -3.15
N SER A 64 6.63 17.02 -3.28
CA SER A 64 6.04 16.33 -2.13
C SER A 64 7.12 15.68 -1.24
N ARG A 65 6.93 15.75 0.07
CA ARG A 65 7.68 14.96 1.05
C ARG A 65 7.39 13.48 0.83
N MET A 66 8.31 12.63 1.25
CA MET A 66 8.25 11.17 1.09
C MET A 66 6.97 10.54 1.67
N ASP A 67 6.45 11.09 2.76
CA ASP A 67 5.22 10.60 3.42
C ASP A 67 3.93 11.09 2.76
N GLY A 68 4.00 12.01 1.79
CA GLY A 68 2.82 12.55 1.12
C GLY A 68 1.97 13.53 1.94
N HIS A 69 2.36 13.86 3.17
CA HIS A 69 1.61 14.75 4.08
C HIS A 69 2.13 16.19 4.11
N MET A 70 3.21 16.46 3.38
CA MET A 70 3.80 17.79 3.23
C MET A 70 4.31 17.99 1.81
N GLY A 71 4.36 19.23 1.33
CA GLY A 71 5.09 19.56 0.11
C GLY A 71 5.63 20.97 0.08
N LEU A 72 6.67 21.17 -0.72
CA LEU A 72 7.34 22.45 -0.92
C LEU A 72 6.84 23.12 -2.21
N ALA A 73 6.28 24.31 -2.05
CA ALA A 73 5.94 25.25 -3.12
C ALA A 73 6.95 26.40 -3.16
N ASN A 74 7.39 26.78 -4.36
CA ASN A 74 8.19 28.00 -4.52
C ASN A 74 7.30 29.25 -4.56
N SER A 75 7.91 30.44 -4.54
CA SER A 75 7.19 31.72 -4.52
C SER A 75 6.28 31.93 -5.74
N VAL A 76 6.68 31.42 -6.91
CA VAL A 76 5.84 31.45 -8.13
C VAL A 76 4.56 30.63 -7.93
N ALA A 77 4.69 29.42 -7.40
CA ALA A 77 3.55 28.53 -7.18
C ALA A 77 2.61 29.07 -6.09
N LEU A 78 3.14 29.62 -4.99
CA LEU A 78 2.35 30.28 -3.95
C LEU A 78 1.52 31.44 -4.52
N LYS A 79 2.14 32.29 -5.36
CA LYS A 79 1.46 33.40 -6.02
C LYS A 79 0.35 32.93 -6.97
N LEU A 80 0.59 31.87 -7.74
CA LEU A 80 -0.44 31.29 -8.62
C LEU A 80 -1.65 30.77 -7.83
N ALA A 81 -1.41 30.16 -6.67
CA ALA A 81 -2.46 29.68 -5.77
C ALA A 81 -3.12 30.78 -4.91
N GLY A 82 -2.63 32.02 -4.98
CA GLY A 82 -3.14 33.13 -4.16
C GLY A 82 -2.85 32.97 -2.65
N ILE A 83 -1.82 32.22 -2.28
CA ILE A 83 -1.42 32.03 -0.88
C ILE A 83 -0.56 33.22 -0.45
N THR A 84 -0.96 33.89 0.62
CA THR A 84 -0.33 35.12 1.12
C THR A 84 -0.10 35.06 2.64
N THR A 85 0.43 36.15 3.20
CA THR A 85 0.53 36.38 4.66
C THR A 85 -0.83 36.39 5.35
N SER A 86 -1.92 36.71 4.64
CA SER A 86 -3.27 36.78 5.19
C SER A 86 -4.09 35.49 4.98
N SER A 87 -3.53 34.47 4.32
CA SER A 87 -4.22 33.19 4.16
C SER A 87 -4.35 32.50 5.51
N GLU A 88 -5.55 32.02 5.84
CA GLU A 88 -5.76 31.22 7.05
C GLU A 88 -5.44 29.75 6.79
N ASP A 89 -5.07 29.04 7.85
CA ASP A 89 -4.93 27.59 7.82
C ASP A 89 -6.30 26.92 7.62
N PRO A 90 -6.47 26.02 6.64
CA PRO A 90 -7.72 25.30 6.49
C PRO A 90 -7.89 24.28 7.61
N ASN A 91 -9.13 23.85 7.87
CA ASN A 91 -9.37 22.75 8.79
C ASN A 91 -8.56 21.50 8.37
N GLY A 92 -7.78 20.96 9.32
CA GLY A 92 -6.96 19.78 9.10
C GLY A 92 -5.72 20.02 8.23
N GLY A 93 -5.22 21.25 8.13
CA GLY A 93 -4.01 21.57 7.38
C GLY A 93 -3.30 22.81 7.91
N THR A 94 -2.01 22.93 7.60
CA THR A 94 -1.16 24.04 8.08
C THR A 94 -0.38 24.65 6.94
N ILE A 95 -0.37 25.98 6.85
CA ILE A 95 0.56 26.75 6.04
C ILE A 95 1.74 27.13 6.94
N VAL A 96 2.91 26.54 6.72
CA VAL A 96 4.08 26.83 7.56
C VAL A 96 4.56 28.25 7.27
N ARG A 97 4.82 29.01 8.34
CA ARG A 97 5.18 30.43 8.25
C ARG A 97 6.48 30.74 8.99
N PHE A 98 7.17 31.77 8.52
CA PHE A 98 8.20 32.42 9.31
C PHE A 98 7.59 33.19 10.48
N THR A 99 8.42 33.64 11.41
CA THR A 99 8.01 34.53 12.51
C THR A 99 7.42 35.87 12.03
N SER A 100 7.73 36.28 10.78
CA SER A 100 7.12 37.43 10.11
C SER A 100 5.68 37.20 9.62
N GLY A 101 5.20 35.94 9.63
CA GLY A 101 3.90 35.55 9.08
C GLY A 101 3.91 35.18 7.59
N GLU A 102 5.04 35.37 6.90
CA GLU A 102 5.20 34.98 5.49
C GLU A 102 5.21 33.45 5.33
N PRO A 103 4.48 32.88 4.35
CA PRO A 103 4.55 31.46 4.05
C PRO A 103 5.97 31.04 3.65
N THR A 104 6.46 29.93 4.22
CA THR A 104 7.80 29.38 3.88
C THR A 104 7.80 28.62 2.55
N GLY A 105 6.61 28.31 2.02
CA GLY A 105 6.42 27.39 0.89
C GLY A 105 5.97 25.99 1.31
N LEU A 106 6.05 25.62 2.59
CA LEU A 106 5.58 24.31 3.04
C LEU A 106 4.08 24.33 3.34
N LEU A 107 3.37 23.37 2.75
CA LEU A 107 1.95 23.13 2.99
C LEU A 107 1.77 21.70 3.52
N ILE A 108 1.03 21.56 4.61
CA ILE A 108 0.81 20.29 5.32
C ILE A 108 -0.67 19.89 5.21
N ASP A 109 -0.91 18.62 4.89
CA ASP A 109 -2.23 17.98 4.82
C ASP A 109 -3.26 18.80 4.03
N SER A 110 -4.40 19.18 4.62
CA SER A 110 -5.48 19.90 3.90
C SER A 110 -5.04 21.24 3.31
N ALA A 111 -3.93 21.84 3.78
CA ALA A 111 -3.38 23.07 3.19
C ALA A 111 -2.81 22.84 1.79
N MET A 112 -2.38 21.61 1.46
CA MET A 112 -1.90 21.26 0.12
C MET A 112 -2.98 21.53 -0.94
N LYS A 113 -4.27 21.37 -0.59
CA LYS A 113 -5.41 21.62 -1.48
C LYS A 113 -5.38 23.01 -2.12
N LEU A 114 -4.94 24.02 -1.38
CA LEU A 114 -4.88 25.41 -1.84
C LEU A 114 -4.01 25.53 -3.10
N LEU A 115 -2.95 24.73 -3.17
CA LEU A 115 -2.02 24.71 -4.29
C LEU A 115 -2.38 23.67 -5.35
N LEU A 116 -2.74 22.45 -4.95
CA LEU A 116 -2.92 21.32 -5.87
C LEU A 116 -3.96 21.59 -6.96
N LEU A 117 -4.98 22.41 -6.66
CA LEU A 117 -5.98 22.84 -7.64
C LEU A 117 -5.41 23.69 -8.78
N SER A 118 -4.22 24.27 -8.61
CA SER A 118 -3.51 25.05 -9.62
C SER A 118 -2.58 24.20 -10.50
N ILE A 119 -2.32 22.94 -10.11
CA ILE A 119 -1.47 22.02 -10.87
C ILE A 119 -2.31 21.40 -11.98
N PRO A 120 -1.90 21.49 -13.27
CA PRO A 120 -2.61 20.83 -14.34
C PRO A 120 -2.60 19.31 -14.15
N GLU A 121 -3.73 18.68 -14.41
CA GLU A 121 -3.83 17.23 -14.35
C GLU A 121 -3.00 16.55 -15.44
N VAL A 122 -2.48 15.36 -15.11
CA VAL A 122 -1.80 14.49 -16.08
C VAL A 122 -2.81 13.96 -17.10
N SER A 123 -2.36 13.75 -18.33
CA SER A 123 -3.24 13.24 -19.38
C SER A 123 -3.75 11.82 -19.06
N VAL A 124 -4.91 11.47 -19.61
CA VAL A 124 -5.47 10.10 -19.48
C VAL A 124 -4.47 9.05 -19.96
N GLU A 125 -3.76 9.32 -21.05
CA GLU A 125 -2.81 8.36 -21.62
C GLU A 125 -1.60 8.15 -20.70
N GLU A 126 -1.06 9.22 -20.11
CA GLU A 126 0.01 9.11 -19.10
C GLU A 126 -0.44 8.29 -17.88
N ARG A 127 -1.71 8.41 -17.44
CA ARG A 127 -2.25 7.59 -16.35
C ARG A 127 -2.37 6.11 -16.74
N ARG A 128 -2.77 5.82 -17.99
CA ARG A 128 -2.85 4.44 -18.51
C ARG A 128 -1.47 3.79 -18.64
N GLU A 129 -0.48 4.54 -19.12
CA GLU A 129 0.89 4.06 -19.13
C GLU A 129 1.43 3.86 -17.72
N ALA A 130 1.08 4.73 -16.77
CA ALA A 130 1.46 4.58 -15.37
C ALA A 130 0.90 3.27 -14.78
N LEU A 131 -0.35 2.90 -15.07
CA LEU A 131 -0.91 1.59 -14.69
C LEU A 131 -0.05 0.44 -15.23
N SER A 132 0.33 0.49 -16.51
CA SER A 132 1.14 -0.57 -17.11
C SER A 132 2.54 -0.68 -16.47
N ARG A 133 3.20 0.46 -16.24
CA ARG A 133 4.52 0.49 -15.56
C ARG A 133 4.43 0.01 -14.12
N ALA A 134 3.43 0.48 -13.37
CA ALA A 134 3.21 0.08 -11.97
C ALA A 134 2.88 -1.41 -11.86
N SER A 135 2.06 -1.95 -12.78
CA SER A 135 1.72 -3.37 -12.79
C SER A 135 2.94 -4.25 -13.10
N ASN A 136 3.76 -3.86 -14.07
CA ASN A 136 5.03 -4.56 -14.35
C ASN A 136 5.97 -4.52 -13.14
N HIS A 137 6.08 -3.37 -12.47
CA HIS A 137 6.89 -3.23 -11.26
C HIS A 137 6.38 -4.13 -10.12
N ALA A 138 5.07 -4.17 -9.91
CA ALA A 138 4.43 -5.06 -8.94
C ALA A 138 4.72 -6.53 -9.25
N LEU A 139 4.56 -6.96 -10.50
CA LEU A 139 4.82 -8.33 -10.93
C LEU A 139 6.29 -8.72 -10.77
N MET A 140 7.23 -7.82 -11.10
CA MET A 140 8.67 -8.01 -10.85
C MET A 140 8.97 -8.24 -9.36
N ARG A 141 8.15 -7.68 -8.47
CA ARG A 141 8.24 -7.85 -7.01
C ARG A 141 7.38 -8.99 -6.47
N GLY A 142 6.73 -9.78 -7.33
CA GLY A 142 5.91 -10.92 -6.91
C GLY A 142 4.49 -10.55 -6.45
N VAL A 143 4.05 -9.32 -6.71
CA VAL A 143 2.74 -8.81 -6.27
C VAL A 143 1.71 -9.00 -7.38
N THR A 144 0.72 -9.86 -7.12
CA THR A 144 -0.34 -10.22 -8.09
C THR A 144 -1.65 -9.46 -7.89
N THR A 145 -1.86 -8.94 -6.68
CA THR A 145 -3.07 -8.22 -6.26
C THR A 145 -2.67 -7.02 -5.41
N VAL A 146 -3.24 -5.85 -5.66
CA VAL A 146 -3.04 -4.65 -4.86
C VAL A 146 -4.37 -4.14 -4.30
N VAL A 147 -4.31 -3.54 -3.11
CA VAL A 147 -5.38 -2.68 -2.61
C VAL A 147 -5.03 -1.26 -3.03
N ASP A 148 -5.79 -0.70 -3.95
CA ASP A 148 -5.60 0.68 -4.39
C ASP A 148 -6.59 1.59 -3.67
N VAL A 149 -6.07 2.55 -2.91
CA VAL A 149 -6.84 3.58 -2.20
C VAL A 149 -7.10 4.83 -3.04
N GLY A 150 -6.68 4.79 -4.31
CA GLY A 150 -6.86 5.81 -5.34
C GLY A 150 -5.91 7.00 -5.18
N ARG A 151 -5.98 7.94 -6.13
CA ARG A 151 -5.34 9.27 -6.02
C ARG A 151 -6.08 10.16 -4.99
N TYR A 152 -6.12 9.69 -3.75
CA TYR A 152 -6.82 10.29 -2.63
C TYR A 152 -5.91 10.37 -1.42
N PHE A 153 -5.50 11.59 -1.11
CA PHE A 153 -4.69 11.98 0.04
C PHE A 153 -5.26 13.31 0.59
N PRO A 154 -4.89 13.75 1.81
CA PRO A 154 -5.40 14.99 2.39
C PRO A 154 -5.25 16.17 1.41
N GLY A 155 -6.38 16.83 1.13
CA GLY A 155 -6.45 17.95 0.19
C GLY A 155 -6.64 17.59 -1.30
N ALA A 156 -6.54 16.33 -1.71
CA ALA A 156 -6.81 15.92 -3.08
C ALA A 156 -8.30 15.98 -3.44
N SER A 157 -8.61 16.12 -4.74
CA SER A 157 -9.98 16.04 -5.25
C SER A 157 -10.51 14.61 -5.17
N VAL A 158 -11.71 14.42 -4.60
CA VAL A 158 -12.39 13.12 -4.56
C VAL A 158 -12.75 12.58 -5.95
N LYS A 159 -12.73 13.42 -6.98
CA LYS A 159 -13.05 13.04 -8.37
C LYS A 159 -11.96 12.17 -9.01
N HIS A 160 -10.71 12.34 -8.59
CA HIS A 160 -9.56 11.70 -9.23
C HIS A 160 -9.65 10.16 -9.17
N SER A 161 -10.06 9.59 -8.03
CA SER A 161 -10.28 8.14 -7.90
C SER A 161 -11.37 7.63 -8.86
N TRP A 162 -12.41 8.43 -9.13
CA TRP A 162 -13.49 8.06 -10.05
C TRP A 162 -13.07 8.17 -11.52
N GLU A 163 -12.25 9.16 -11.86
CA GLU A 163 -11.65 9.31 -13.19
C GLU A 163 -10.62 8.21 -13.47
N ASP A 164 -9.86 7.76 -12.47
CA ASP A 164 -8.96 6.61 -12.61
C ASP A 164 -9.77 5.32 -12.80
N PHE A 165 -10.85 5.15 -12.04
CA PHE A 165 -11.76 4.05 -12.25
C PHE A 165 -12.35 4.01 -13.68
N SER A 166 -12.84 5.14 -14.20
CA SER A 166 -13.46 5.20 -15.53
C SER A 166 -12.44 5.10 -16.67
N ASP A 167 -11.37 5.89 -16.60
CA ASP A 167 -10.53 6.15 -17.76
C ASP A 167 -9.35 5.18 -17.85
N VAL A 168 -8.96 4.58 -16.72
CA VAL A 168 -7.80 3.72 -16.58
C VAL A 168 -8.24 2.29 -16.30
N TYR A 169 -8.89 2.02 -15.16
CA TYR A 169 -9.22 0.64 -14.78
C TYR A 169 -10.25 -0.01 -15.68
N LYS A 170 -11.39 0.63 -15.92
CA LYS A 170 -12.41 0.09 -16.84
C LYS A 170 -11.91 -0.04 -18.27
N TRP A 171 -11.09 0.92 -18.72
CA TRP A 171 -10.45 0.83 -20.03
C TRP A 171 -9.50 -0.36 -20.11
N ALA A 172 -8.64 -0.55 -19.11
CA ALA A 172 -7.68 -1.65 -19.09
C ALA A 172 -8.38 -3.01 -19.02
N ASP A 173 -9.43 -3.15 -18.21
CA ASP A 173 -10.22 -4.37 -18.10
C ASP A 173 -10.92 -4.70 -19.43
N SER A 174 -11.65 -3.76 -20.01
CA SER A 174 -12.35 -3.96 -21.29
C SER A 174 -11.42 -4.15 -22.50
N SER A 175 -10.19 -3.62 -22.43
CA SER A 175 -9.19 -3.74 -23.50
C SER A 175 -8.23 -4.92 -23.29
N GLY A 176 -8.40 -5.74 -22.24
CA GLY A 176 -7.51 -6.87 -21.94
C GLY A 176 -6.09 -6.45 -21.55
N LYS A 177 -5.91 -5.25 -20.98
CA LYS A 177 -4.62 -4.68 -20.57
C LYS A 177 -4.36 -4.77 -19.06
N MET A 178 -5.25 -5.39 -18.28
CA MET A 178 -5.00 -5.69 -16.87
C MET A 178 -3.90 -6.77 -16.76
N MET A 179 -2.94 -6.54 -15.87
CA MET A 179 -1.82 -7.47 -15.62
C MET A 179 -1.82 -8.01 -14.18
N ILE A 180 -2.40 -7.25 -13.25
CA ILE A 180 -2.58 -7.59 -11.83
C ILE A 180 -4.03 -7.35 -11.43
N ARG A 181 -4.45 -7.90 -10.29
CA ARG A 181 -5.78 -7.63 -9.72
C ARG A 181 -5.76 -6.39 -8.83
N VAL A 182 -6.89 -5.71 -8.77
CA VAL A 182 -7.06 -4.50 -7.97
C VAL A 182 -8.32 -4.61 -7.09
N CYS A 183 -8.13 -4.38 -5.79
CA CYS A 183 -9.19 -4.13 -4.83
C CYS A 183 -9.29 -2.62 -4.62
N LEU A 184 -10.32 -1.99 -5.16
CA LEU A 184 -10.44 -0.53 -5.20
C LEU A 184 -11.18 0.01 -3.97
N PHE A 185 -10.58 1.02 -3.36
CA PHE A 185 -11.21 1.86 -2.34
C PHE A 185 -11.42 3.28 -2.87
N PHE A 186 -12.55 3.89 -2.51
CA PHE A 186 -12.94 5.23 -2.98
C PHE A 186 -13.02 6.21 -1.81
N PRO A 187 -12.93 7.54 -2.05
CA PRO A 187 -13.10 8.53 -0.98
C PRO A 187 -14.43 8.34 -0.25
N LEU A 188 -14.39 8.36 1.10
CA LEU A 188 -15.54 8.15 1.97
C LEU A 188 -16.72 9.08 1.67
N GLU A 189 -16.45 10.31 1.25
CA GLU A 189 -17.48 11.28 0.86
C GLU A 189 -18.31 10.81 -0.35
N THR A 190 -17.79 9.86 -1.12
CA THR A 190 -18.43 9.31 -2.33
C THR A 190 -19.09 7.94 -2.10
N TRP A 191 -19.31 7.54 -0.84
CA TRP A 191 -19.88 6.24 -0.48
C TRP A 191 -21.19 5.91 -1.23
N LEU A 192 -22.07 6.89 -1.43
CA LEU A 192 -23.35 6.69 -2.12
C LEU A 192 -23.14 6.35 -3.59
N GLN A 193 -22.16 6.97 -4.24
CA GLN A 193 -21.80 6.67 -5.63
C GLN A 193 -21.22 5.25 -5.75
N LEU A 194 -20.38 4.83 -4.81
CA LEU A 194 -19.86 3.45 -4.75
C LEU A 194 -20.98 2.44 -4.50
N HIS A 195 -21.87 2.72 -3.55
CA HIS A 195 -23.02 1.86 -3.29
C HIS A 195 -23.90 1.70 -4.55
N ASN A 196 -24.23 2.79 -5.23
CA ASN A 196 -25.02 2.74 -6.46
C ASN A 196 -24.33 1.94 -7.57
N LEU A 197 -23.00 2.06 -7.70
CA LEU A 197 -22.21 1.26 -8.62
C LEU A 197 -22.30 -0.24 -8.26
N ILE A 198 -22.01 -0.60 -7.01
CA ILE A 198 -22.05 -1.99 -6.54
C ILE A 198 -23.44 -2.61 -6.72
N THR A 199 -24.51 -1.87 -6.43
CA THR A 199 -25.89 -2.35 -6.65
C THR A 199 -26.16 -2.65 -8.13
N LYS A 200 -25.51 -1.93 -9.05
CA LYS A 200 -25.67 -2.12 -10.49
C LYS A 200 -24.82 -3.26 -11.07
N VAL A 201 -23.58 -3.42 -10.62
CA VAL A 201 -22.59 -4.32 -11.26
C VAL A 201 -22.06 -5.44 -10.36
N GLY A 202 -22.43 -5.47 -9.08
CA GLY A 202 -21.83 -6.32 -8.07
C GLY A 202 -20.47 -5.80 -7.57
N ARG A 203 -19.91 -6.47 -6.55
CA ARG A 203 -18.57 -6.13 -6.02
C ARG A 203 -17.46 -6.64 -6.94
N THR A 204 -17.59 -7.88 -7.40
CA THR A 204 -16.68 -8.46 -8.39
C THR A 204 -17.13 -8.04 -9.77
N MET A 205 -16.47 -7.02 -10.33
CA MET A 205 -16.79 -6.50 -11.67
C MET A 205 -16.23 -7.40 -12.77
N SER A 206 -15.03 -7.93 -12.55
CA SER A 206 -14.34 -8.86 -13.43
C SER A 206 -13.39 -9.74 -12.62
N GLN A 207 -12.61 -10.61 -13.29
CA GLN A 207 -11.53 -11.35 -12.62
C GLN A 207 -10.37 -10.46 -12.15
N TRP A 208 -10.36 -9.19 -12.57
CA TRP A 208 -9.29 -8.22 -12.31
C TRP A 208 -9.70 -7.13 -11.33
N ILE A 209 -10.97 -6.70 -11.35
CA ILE A 209 -11.45 -5.56 -10.56
C ILE A 209 -12.46 -6.01 -9.50
N TYR A 210 -12.13 -5.72 -8.24
CA TYR A 210 -13.01 -5.85 -7.10
C TYR A 210 -13.27 -4.48 -6.45
N LEU A 211 -14.55 -4.16 -6.21
CA LEU A 211 -14.97 -2.96 -5.51
C LEU A 211 -14.99 -3.23 -4.00
N GLY A 212 -13.92 -2.80 -3.31
CA GLY A 212 -13.68 -3.06 -1.90
C GLY A 212 -14.53 -2.21 -0.97
N GLY A 213 -14.23 -0.92 -0.89
CA GLY A 213 -14.83 -0.06 0.13
C GLY A 213 -14.49 1.41 -0.02
N VAL A 214 -14.51 2.10 1.12
CA VAL A 214 -14.26 3.53 1.21
C VAL A 214 -13.08 3.84 2.13
N LYS A 215 -12.31 4.88 1.77
CA LYS A 215 -11.12 5.36 2.47
C LYS A 215 -11.36 6.76 3.04
N ALA A 216 -10.86 7.02 4.25
CA ALA A 216 -10.75 8.36 4.83
C ALA A 216 -9.45 8.57 5.60
N PHE A 217 -9.21 9.79 6.07
CA PHE A 217 -8.08 10.18 6.90
C PHE A 217 -8.57 10.80 8.23
N ALA A 218 -8.03 10.32 9.35
CA ALA A 218 -8.27 10.89 10.67
C ALA A 218 -7.24 11.96 11.02
N ASP A 219 -5.97 11.68 10.74
CA ASP A 219 -4.81 12.54 11.01
C ASP A 219 -3.79 12.52 9.86
N GLY A 220 -2.64 13.18 10.08
CA GLY A 220 -1.52 13.22 9.15
C GLY A 220 -0.43 12.19 9.46
N SER A 221 0.85 12.56 9.38
CA SER A 221 1.99 11.66 9.60
C SER A 221 2.94 12.11 10.72
N LEU A 222 3.72 11.17 11.25
CA LEU A 222 4.82 11.47 12.17
C LEU A 222 5.88 12.36 11.49
N GLY A 223 6.21 12.04 10.24
CA GLY A 223 7.24 12.73 9.46
C GLY A 223 6.95 14.21 9.23
N SER A 224 5.68 14.58 9.09
CA SER A 224 5.23 15.96 8.89
C SER A 224 4.75 16.66 10.17
N ASN A 225 4.95 16.04 11.34
CA ASN A 225 4.45 16.51 12.64
C ASN A 225 2.92 16.73 12.67
N SER A 226 2.17 15.92 11.91
CA SER A 226 0.72 16.07 11.77
C SER A 226 -0.10 14.85 12.18
N ALA A 227 0.54 13.74 12.56
CA ALA A 227 -0.14 12.64 13.25
C ALA A 227 -0.65 13.10 14.62
N LEU A 228 -1.87 12.70 14.99
CA LEU A 228 -2.60 13.24 16.13
C LEU A 228 -2.35 12.42 17.40
N PHE A 229 -1.72 13.06 18.39
CA PHE A 229 -1.31 12.46 19.65
C PHE A 229 -2.07 13.00 20.87
N TYR A 230 -2.07 12.23 21.97
CA TYR A 230 -2.56 12.71 23.28
C TYR A 230 -1.61 13.73 23.93
N GLU A 231 -0.31 13.48 23.81
CA GLU A 231 0.76 14.33 24.33
C GLU A 231 1.46 15.06 23.16
N PRO A 232 1.98 16.28 23.36
CA PRO A 232 2.55 17.05 22.26
C PRO A 232 3.84 16.42 21.72
N TYR A 233 4.23 16.79 20.51
CA TYR A 233 5.54 16.46 19.95
C TYR A 233 6.66 16.99 20.85
N ALA A 234 7.70 16.18 21.06
CA ALA A 234 8.83 16.49 21.92
C ALA A 234 9.72 17.60 21.34
N ASP A 235 9.81 17.67 20.00
CA ASP A 235 10.58 18.70 19.28
C ASP A 235 9.76 19.94 18.91
N GLU A 236 8.45 19.91 19.12
CA GLU A 236 7.54 21.02 18.87
C GLU A 236 6.49 21.15 20.00
N PRO A 237 6.87 21.79 21.13
CA PRO A 237 5.97 21.97 22.25
C PRO A 237 4.69 22.68 21.80
N HIS A 238 3.53 22.17 22.23
CA HIS A 238 2.17 22.61 21.84
C HIS A 238 1.62 22.07 20.52
N ASN A 239 2.42 21.41 19.69
CA ASN A 239 1.88 20.68 18.55
C ASN A 239 1.41 19.30 19.02
N TYR A 240 0.14 18.96 18.77
CA TYR A 240 -0.45 17.64 19.05
C TYR A 240 -0.76 16.87 17.77
N GLY A 241 -0.45 17.43 16.60
CA GLY A 241 -0.88 16.94 15.30
C GLY A 241 -2.18 17.58 14.81
N LEU A 242 -2.65 17.08 13.67
CA LEU A 242 -3.81 17.60 12.96
C LEU A 242 -4.94 16.57 12.95
N GLN A 243 -6.15 17.05 13.22
CA GLN A 243 -7.36 16.31 12.89
C GLN A 243 -7.75 16.66 11.46
N VAL A 244 -7.48 15.78 10.50
CA VAL A 244 -7.61 16.07 9.06
C VAL A 244 -9.07 16.20 8.64
N LYS A 245 -9.97 15.50 9.33
CA LYS A 245 -11.41 15.54 9.08
C LYS A 245 -12.18 15.80 10.37
N ASP A 246 -13.28 16.54 10.28
CA ASP A 246 -14.21 16.69 11.39
C ASP A 246 -14.76 15.33 11.87
N ASN A 247 -14.77 15.11 13.19
CA ASN A 247 -15.13 13.82 13.79
C ASN A 247 -16.61 13.48 13.60
N GLU A 248 -17.50 14.46 13.68
CA GLU A 248 -18.94 14.24 13.49
C GLU A 248 -19.22 13.87 12.03
N SER A 249 -18.61 14.59 11.10
CA SER A 249 -18.67 14.28 9.66
C SER A 249 -18.13 12.88 9.37
N LEU A 250 -16.98 12.52 9.95
CA LEU A 250 -16.36 11.20 9.76
C LEU A 250 -17.25 10.07 10.31
N LEU A 251 -17.83 10.24 11.51
CA LEU A 251 -18.77 9.29 12.10
C LEU A 251 -20.02 9.13 11.25
N ASN A 252 -20.65 10.23 10.83
CA ASN A 252 -21.88 10.21 10.04
C ASN A 252 -21.68 9.49 8.70
N LEU A 253 -20.57 9.78 8.01
CA LEU A 253 -20.24 9.11 6.75
C LEU A 253 -19.90 7.62 6.95
N THR A 254 -19.24 7.28 8.06
CA THR A 254 -18.94 5.87 8.41
C THR A 254 -20.22 5.10 8.72
N LEU A 255 -21.13 5.67 9.50
CA LEU A 255 -22.46 5.09 9.78
C LEU A 255 -23.26 4.84 8.50
N ALA A 256 -23.27 5.82 7.59
CA ALA A 256 -23.97 5.72 6.32
C ALA A 256 -23.35 4.63 5.41
N SER A 257 -22.02 4.58 5.33
CA SER A 257 -21.29 3.58 4.55
C SER A 257 -21.50 2.15 5.08
N ASP A 258 -21.44 1.98 6.40
CA ASP A 258 -21.66 0.68 7.05
C ASP A 258 -23.08 0.16 6.84
N ARG A 259 -24.08 1.06 6.92
CA ARG A 259 -25.50 0.71 6.74
C ARG A 259 -25.78 0.07 5.39
N VAL A 260 -25.05 0.47 4.35
CA VAL A 260 -25.15 -0.11 3.00
C VAL A 260 -24.12 -1.22 2.74
N GLY A 261 -23.46 -1.70 3.78
CA GLY A 261 -22.56 -2.86 3.73
C GLY A 261 -21.18 -2.58 3.13
N LEU A 262 -20.77 -1.31 3.00
CA LEU A 262 -19.41 -0.97 2.55
C LEU A 262 -18.39 -1.27 3.66
N GLN A 263 -17.18 -1.63 3.24
CA GLN A 263 -16.03 -1.71 4.15
C GLN A 263 -15.43 -0.31 4.29
N VAL A 264 -15.07 0.08 5.51
CA VAL A 264 -14.46 1.37 5.80
C VAL A 264 -13.01 1.16 6.23
N ALA A 265 -12.11 1.88 5.60
CA ALA A 265 -10.68 1.94 5.88
C ALA A 265 -10.30 3.37 6.24
N ILE A 266 -9.67 3.59 7.40
CA ILE A 266 -9.35 4.94 7.86
C ILE A 266 -7.88 5.00 8.25
N HIS A 267 -7.17 5.97 7.68
CA HIS A 267 -5.81 6.31 8.08
C HIS A 267 -5.81 6.89 9.49
N ALA A 268 -5.02 6.29 10.37
CA ALA A 268 -4.74 6.80 11.71
C ALA A 268 -3.30 6.43 12.14
N ILE A 269 -2.43 7.42 12.29
CA ILE A 269 -1.01 7.21 12.66
C ILE A 269 -0.79 7.44 14.15
N GLY A 270 -1.28 8.54 14.72
CA GLY A 270 -1.08 8.90 16.12
C GLY A 270 -1.96 8.10 17.09
N ASP A 271 -1.55 8.05 18.35
CA ASP A 271 -2.21 7.24 19.39
C ASP A 271 -3.65 7.70 19.65
N ARG A 272 -3.87 9.01 19.70
CA ARG A 272 -5.20 9.62 19.85
C ARG A 272 -6.06 9.40 18.61
N ALA A 273 -5.51 9.49 17.41
CA ALA A 273 -6.27 9.17 16.19
C ALA A 273 -6.79 7.73 16.20
N ASN A 274 -5.93 6.77 16.55
CA ASN A 274 -6.31 5.37 16.61
C ASN A 274 -7.46 5.11 17.60
N ASP A 275 -7.37 5.66 18.81
CA ASP A 275 -8.43 5.50 19.81
C ASP A 275 -9.76 6.15 19.38
N LEU A 276 -9.71 7.34 18.76
CA LEU A 276 -10.89 8.02 18.22
C LEU A 276 -11.61 7.17 17.17
N ILE A 277 -10.86 6.53 16.26
CA ILE A 277 -11.45 5.67 15.24
C ILE A 277 -12.03 4.38 15.84
N LEU A 278 -11.39 3.82 16.87
CA LEU A 278 -11.93 2.66 17.57
C LEU A 278 -13.23 3.00 18.34
N ASP A 279 -13.30 4.17 19.00
CA ASP A 279 -14.53 4.67 19.63
C ASP A 279 -15.66 4.84 18.60
N MET A 280 -15.31 5.40 17.44
CA MET A 280 -16.24 5.59 16.34
C MET A 280 -16.76 4.26 15.79
N TYR A 281 -15.89 3.27 15.60
CA TYR A 281 -16.29 1.93 15.17
C TYR A 281 -17.17 1.22 16.21
N GLU A 282 -16.87 1.33 17.50
CA GLU A 282 -17.74 0.79 18.56
C GLU A 282 -19.14 1.42 18.54
N SER A 283 -19.22 2.74 18.27
CA SER A 283 -20.49 3.46 18.08
C SER A 283 -21.26 2.98 16.84
N VAL A 284 -20.56 2.73 15.74
CA VAL A 284 -21.16 2.18 14.51
C VAL A 284 -21.71 0.78 14.75
N PHE A 285 -21.00 -0.06 15.52
CA PHE A 285 -21.42 -1.43 15.81
C PHE A 285 -22.69 -1.44 16.66
N SER A 286 -22.74 -0.55 17.65
CA SER A 286 -23.90 -0.37 18.52
C SER A 286 -25.13 0.13 17.73
N THR A 287 -24.91 0.97 16.72
CA THR A 287 -25.99 1.59 15.93
C THR A 287 -26.52 0.69 14.82
N ASN A 288 -25.64 0.05 14.05
CA ASN A 288 -25.99 -0.72 12.85
C ASN A 288 -26.03 -2.24 13.09
N GLY A 289 -25.79 -2.71 14.31
CA GLY A 289 -25.88 -4.12 14.70
C GLY A 289 -24.63 -4.95 14.38
N VAL A 290 -24.69 -6.26 14.63
CA VAL A 290 -23.53 -7.16 14.45
C VAL A 290 -23.41 -7.62 13.00
N ARG A 291 -22.21 -7.48 12.41
CA ARG A 291 -21.87 -7.91 11.04
C ARG A 291 -20.36 -8.18 10.92
N ASP A 292 -19.95 -9.08 10.03
CA ASP A 292 -18.57 -9.16 9.57
C ASP A 292 -18.24 -7.93 8.71
N ARG A 293 -17.63 -6.92 9.33
CA ARG A 293 -17.31 -5.62 8.70
C ARG A 293 -15.92 -5.59 8.10
N ARG A 294 -14.98 -6.30 8.75
CA ARG A 294 -13.54 -6.24 8.50
C ARG A 294 -13.05 -4.79 8.36
N PHE A 295 -13.57 -3.88 9.18
CA PHE A 295 -13.11 -2.50 9.17
C PHE A 295 -11.62 -2.42 9.41
N ARG A 296 -10.99 -1.45 8.76
CA ARG A 296 -9.55 -1.29 8.76
C ARG A 296 -9.17 0.03 9.39
N ILE A 297 -8.09 -0.01 10.14
CA ILE A 297 -7.29 1.16 10.42
C ILE A 297 -5.98 0.99 9.64
N GLU A 298 -5.70 1.95 8.76
CA GLU A 298 -4.46 2.01 8.00
C GLU A 298 -3.37 2.60 8.89
N HIS A 299 -2.17 2.04 8.77
CA HIS A 299 -0.96 2.34 9.54
C HIS A 299 -1.00 1.78 10.96
N ALA A 300 -1.93 2.24 11.81
CA ALA A 300 -1.96 1.87 13.24
C ALA A 300 -0.57 1.98 13.89
N GLN A 301 0.13 3.07 13.55
CA GLN A 301 1.58 3.16 13.67
C GLN A 301 2.04 3.43 15.10
N HIS A 302 1.38 4.35 15.79
CA HIS A 302 1.62 4.65 17.19
C HIS A 302 0.34 4.43 17.97
N LEU A 303 0.39 3.57 18.98
CA LEU A 303 -0.77 3.11 19.73
C LEU A 303 -0.56 3.40 21.21
N ALA A 304 -1.63 3.80 21.90
CA ALA A 304 -1.61 3.85 23.36
C ALA A 304 -1.57 2.41 23.93
N PRO A 305 -1.12 2.21 25.18
CA PRO A 305 -0.86 0.86 25.73
C PRO A 305 -2.03 -0.13 25.64
N GLU A 306 -3.28 0.34 25.80
CA GLU A 306 -4.48 -0.51 25.77
C GLU A 306 -5.10 -0.64 24.37
N THR A 307 -4.65 0.17 23.41
CA THR A 307 -5.23 0.22 22.06
C THR A 307 -5.12 -1.12 21.32
N PRO A 308 -4.02 -1.90 21.38
CA PRO A 308 -3.97 -3.22 20.74
C PRO A 308 -5.06 -4.20 21.20
N ALA A 309 -5.42 -4.19 22.49
CA ALA A 309 -6.50 -5.02 23.02
C ALA A 309 -7.87 -4.66 22.42
N ARG A 310 -8.09 -3.38 22.15
CA ARG A 310 -9.31 -2.87 21.53
C ARG A 310 -9.46 -3.32 20.07
N PHE A 311 -8.36 -3.37 19.31
CA PHE A 311 -8.37 -3.94 17.94
C PHE A 311 -8.92 -5.37 17.95
N GLY A 312 -8.42 -6.22 18.84
CA GLY A 312 -8.87 -7.61 18.97
C GLY A 312 -10.33 -7.74 19.43
N LYS A 313 -10.71 -6.99 20.48
CA LYS A 313 -12.09 -6.97 21.00
C LYS A 313 -13.11 -6.59 19.92
N LEU A 314 -12.78 -5.60 19.09
CA LEU A 314 -13.64 -5.08 18.04
C LEU A 314 -13.50 -5.83 16.70
N GLY A 315 -12.52 -6.73 16.58
CA GLY A 315 -12.23 -7.44 15.33
C GLY A 315 -11.76 -6.53 14.19
N ILE A 316 -11.12 -5.41 14.52
CA ILE A 316 -10.60 -4.45 13.55
C ILE A 316 -9.29 -4.97 12.95
N VAL A 317 -9.13 -4.74 11.65
CA VAL A 317 -7.90 -5.06 10.93
C VAL A 317 -6.93 -3.89 11.04
N ALA A 318 -5.75 -4.14 11.58
CA ALA A 318 -4.60 -3.25 11.48
C ALA A 318 -3.88 -3.53 10.15
N SER A 319 -3.99 -2.59 9.20
CA SER A 319 -3.31 -2.63 7.91
C SER A 319 -1.99 -1.85 8.02
N VAL A 320 -0.89 -2.56 8.24
CA VAL A 320 0.40 -1.99 8.68
C VAL A 320 1.49 -2.10 7.62
N GLN A 321 2.49 -1.21 7.70
CA GLN A 321 3.61 -1.12 6.75
C GLN A 321 4.94 -1.32 7.46
N PRO A 322 5.47 -2.56 7.54
CA PRO A 322 6.69 -2.83 8.28
C PRO A 322 7.89 -2.00 7.85
N GLU A 323 8.04 -1.71 6.55
CA GLU A 323 9.21 -0.96 6.05
C GLU A 323 9.25 0.50 6.48
N HIS A 324 8.11 1.11 6.85
CA HIS A 324 8.11 2.49 7.39
C HIS A 324 8.96 2.59 8.67
N LEU A 325 9.05 1.50 9.45
CA LEU A 325 9.89 1.41 10.63
C LEU A 325 11.35 1.77 10.37
N LEU A 326 11.87 1.39 9.19
CA LEU A 326 13.29 1.57 8.86
C LEU A 326 13.67 3.05 8.79
N ASP A 327 12.77 3.89 8.30
CA ASP A 327 12.96 5.33 8.18
C ASP A 327 12.51 6.07 9.46
N ASP A 328 11.50 5.54 10.17
CA ASP A 328 10.89 6.23 11.30
C ASP A 328 11.58 5.99 12.65
N ALA A 329 12.38 4.94 12.84
CA ALA A 329 12.90 4.57 14.16
C ALA A 329 13.63 5.72 14.90
N GLU A 330 14.49 6.43 14.16
CA GLU A 330 15.19 7.60 14.70
C GLU A 330 14.24 8.80 14.86
N SER A 331 13.40 9.05 13.85
CA SER A 331 12.44 10.16 13.84
C SER A 331 11.43 10.06 15.00
N ALA A 332 10.88 8.87 15.26
CA ALA A 332 9.97 8.59 16.37
C ALA A 332 10.61 8.87 17.73
N THR A 333 11.88 8.50 17.90
CA THR A 333 12.62 8.75 19.15
C THR A 333 12.78 10.26 19.39
N LYS A 334 13.12 11.03 18.34
CA LYS A 334 13.26 12.48 18.42
C LYS A 334 11.93 13.20 18.66
N LYS A 335 10.89 12.80 17.93
CA LYS A 335 9.59 13.48 17.87
C LYS A 335 8.64 13.11 19.01
N LEU A 336 8.70 11.88 19.51
CA LEU A 336 7.84 11.42 20.60
C LEU A 336 8.58 11.34 21.93
N GLY A 337 9.92 11.35 21.90
CA GLY A 337 10.75 10.98 23.03
C GLY A 337 10.86 9.46 23.18
N ILE A 338 11.97 9.02 23.77
CA ILE A 338 12.37 7.60 23.84
C ILE A 338 11.26 6.72 24.43
N ASP A 339 10.61 7.16 25.51
CA ASP A 339 9.63 6.34 26.23
C ASP A 339 8.38 6.04 25.39
N ARG A 340 7.75 7.07 24.81
CA ARG A 340 6.58 6.91 23.93
C ARG A 340 6.95 6.15 22.66
N ALA A 341 8.10 6.46 22.07
CA ALA A 341 8.58 5.78 20.87
C ALA A 341 8.72 4.27 21.10
N GLN A 342 9.37 3.85 22.20
CA GLN A 342 9.61 2.44 22.52
C GLN A 342 8.35 1.68 22.93
N LYS A 343 7.41 2.33 23.62
CA LYS A 343 6.19 1.68 24.15
C LYS A 343 5.02 1.65 23.17
N GLY A 344 4.96 2.60 22.23
CA GLY A 344 3.79 2.82 21.39
C GLY A 344 3.98 2.54 19.90
N SER A 345 5.20 2.42 19.39
CA SER A 345 5.44 2.42 17.94
C SER A 345 5.50 1.01 17.35
N TYR A 346 4.77 0.78 16.26
CA TYR A 346 4.81 -0.42 15.45
C TYR A 346 4.57 -1.71 16.27
N LEU A 347 3.49 -1.71 17.07
CA LEU A 347 3.14 -2.76 18.05
C LEU A 347 2.55 -4.04 17.41
N PHE A 348 3.24 -4.56 16.39
CA PHE A 348 2.75 -5.67 15.57
C PHE A 348 2.51 -6.97 16.36
N ARG A 349 3.44 -7.33 17.25
CA ARG A 349 3.31 -8.55 18.07
C ARG A 349 2.21 -8.35 19.11
N SER A 350 2.14 -7.19 19.72
CA SER A 350 1.08 -6.87 20.71
C SER A 350 -0.32 -6.87 20.08
N LEU A 351 -0.47 -6.38 18.85
CA LEU A 351 -1.72 -6.48 18.08
C LEU A 351 -2.12 -7.95 17.87
N LEU A 352 -1.20 -8.80 17.41
CA LEU A 352 -1.47 -10.23 17.21
C LEU A 352 -1.77 -10.97 18.52
N ALA A 353 -1.00 -10.70 19.58
CA ALA A 353 -1.19 -11.30 20.89
C ALA A 353 -2.54 -10.93 21.53
N SER A 354 -3.11 -9.81 21.09
CA SER A 354 -4.43 -9.33 21.50
C SER A 354 -5.58 -9.86 20.63
N ASN A 355 -5.34 -10.81 19.73
CA ASN A 355 -6.28 -11.28 18.69
C ASN A 355 -6.67 -10.22 17.65
N GLY A 356 -5.87 -9.16 17.51
CA GLY A 356 -6.00 -8.22 16.39
C GLY A 356 -5.67 -8.91 15.05
N GLN A 357 -6.34 -8.48 13.98
CA GLN A 357 -6.02 -8.96 12.63
C GLN A 357 -4.96 -8.06 12.01
N LEU A 358 -3.85 -8.63 11.56
CA LEU A 358 -2.74 -7.89 10.96
C LEU A 358 -2.68 -8.15 9.45
N ALA A 359 -2.73 -7.10 8.64
CA ALA A 359 -2.53 -7.17 7.20
C ALA A 359 -1.32 -6.31 6.81
N PHE A 360 -0.40 -6.85 6.02
CA PHE A 360 0.75 -6.08 5.54
C PHE A 360 0.41 -5.32 4.25
N GLY A 361 0.94 -4.12 4.14
CA GLY A 361 0.99 -3.33 2.93
C GLY A 361 2.31 -2.57 2.83
N SER A 362 2.59 -1.99 1.68
CA SER A 362 3.79 -1.17 1.46
C SER A 362 3.51 0.33 1.45
N ASP A 363 2.24 0.73 1.30
CA ASP A 363 1.87 2.12 1.01
C ASP A 363 2.70 2.71 -0.15
N TRP A 364 2.92 1.89 -1.18
CA TRP A 364 3.76 2.29 -2.31
C TRP A 364 3.15 3.53 -2.98
N PRO A 365 3.96 4.57 -3.29
CA PRO A 365 5.43 4.54 -3.38
C PRO A 365 6.22 4.98 -2.13
N VAL A 366 5.61 5.13 -0.95
CA VAL A 366 6.30 5.53 0.29
C VAL A 366 7.41 4.51 0.61
N ALA A 367 7.08 3.24 0.80
CA ALA A 367 8.05 2.14 0.83
C ALA A 367 8.07 1.34 -0.48
N ASP A 368 9.09 0.48 -0.64
CA ASP A 368 9.17 -0.45 -1.78
C ASP A 368 7.96 -1.41 -1.72
N ILE A 369 7.38 -1.72 -2.87
CA ILE A 369 6.24 -2.65 -2.96
C ILE A 369 6.64 -4.11 -2.68
N ASN A 370 7.94 -4.40 -2.56
CA ASN A 370 8.51 -5.72 -2.35
C ASN A 370 8.07 -6.39 -1.02
N PRO A 371 7.22 -7.44 -1.05
CA PRO A 371 6.74 -8.10 0.16
C PRO A 371 7.84 -8.75 1.00
N LEU A 372 8.95 -9.19 0.37
CA LEU A 372 10.06 -9.83 1.06
C LEU A 372 10.80 -8.85 1.98
N GLY A 373 10.87 -7.57 1.60
CA GLY A 373 11.42 -6.51 2.44
C GLY A 373 10.57 -6.31 3.69
N GLY A 374 9.25 -6.16 3.53
CA GLY A 374 8.30 -6.08 4.64
C GLY A 374 8.37 -7.27 5.62
N ILE A 375 8.45 -8.51 5.10
CA ILE A 375 8.63 -9.72 5.93
C ILE A 375 9.92 -9.64 6.73
N LYS A 376 11.05 -9.36 6.07
CA LYS A 376 12.36 -9.25 6.73
C LYS A 376 12.36 -8.16 7.80
N THR A 377 11.75 -7.01 7.51
CA THR A 377 11.68 -5.89 8.45
C THR A 377 10.81 -6.23 9.66
N ALA A 378 9.65 -6.87 9.48
CA ALA A 378 8.81 -7.27 10.62
C ALA A 378 9.50 -8.33 11.52
N MET A 379 10.34 -9.20 10.95
CA MET A 379 11.11 -10.18 11.71
C MET A 379 12.32 -9.58 12.42
N LYS A 380 13.09 -8.73 11.73
CA LYS A 380 14.38 -8.22 12.23
C LYS A 380 14.27 -6.89 12.94
N ARG A 381 13.46 -5.95 12.41
CA ARG A 381 13.29 -4.58 12.90
C ARG A 381 14.59 -3.82 13.11
N ILE A 382 15.59 -4.02 12.25
CA ILE A 382 16.90 -3.35 12.33
C ILE A 382 16.91 -2.22 11.29
N PRO A 383 16.85 -0.94 11.72
CA PRO A 383 17.00 0.19 10.81
C PRO A 383 18.38 0.21 10.12
N PRO A 384 18.52 0.87 8.96
CA PRO A 384 19.82 1.03 8.30
C PRO A 384 20.85 1.68 9.22
N GLY A 385 22.05 1.10 9.29
CA GLY A 385 23.14 1.59 10.15
C GLY A 385 23.04 1.18 11.63
N TRP A 386 22.05 0.38 12.01
CA TRP A 386 21.89 -0.14 13.37
C TRP A 386 22.35 -1.60 13.45
N ASP A 387 22.89 -2.00 14.61
CA ASP A 387 23.28 -3.39 14.89
C ASP A 387 22.21 -4.17 15.65
N ILE A 388 21.29 -3.46 16.32
CA ILE A 388 20.25 -4.03 17.18
C ILE A 388 18.87 -3.67 16.65
N ALA A 389 17.91 -4.57 16.90
CA ALA A 389 16.52 -4.35 16.56
C ALA A 389 15.93 -3.19 17.38
N TRP A 390 15.14 -2.35 16.74
CA TRP A 390 14.31 -1.35 17.41
C TRP A 390 13.02 -2.01 17.92
N ILE A 391 12.84 -1.99 19.23
CA ILE A 391 11.73 -2.65 19.95
C ILE A 391 11.72 -4.17 19.63
N PRO A 392 12.75 -4.92 20.06
CA PRO A 392 12.89 -6.35 19.73
C PRO A 392 11.71 -7.22 20.21
N SER A 393 11.01 -6.79 21.26
CA SER A 393 9.79 -7.44 21.75
C SER A 393 8.65 -7.45 20.73
N GLU A 394 8.67 -6.55 19.74
CA GLU A 394 7.64 -6.44 18.70
C GLU A 394 8.04 -7.13 17.37
N THR A 395 9.06 -7.99 17.42
CA THR A 395 9.42 -8.85 16.29
C THR A 395 8.39 -9.97 16.08
N LEU A 396 8.13 -10.30 14.82
CA LEU A 396 7.21 -11.36 14.43
C LEU A 396 7.96 -12.63 14.01
N SER A 397 7.29 -13.77 14.17
CA SER A 397 7.79 -15.03 13.59
C SER A 397 7.60 -15.01 12.07
N LEU A 398 8.40 -15.81 11.36
CA LEU A 398 8.24 -16.01 9.92
C LEU A 398 6.80 -16.39 9.57
N ASN A 399 6.22 -17.35 10.30
CA ASN A 399 4.84 -17.79 10.07
C ASN A 399 3.82 -16.66 10.23
N ASP A 400 3.98 -15.79 11.23
CA ASP A 400 3.08 -14.65 11.45
C ASP A 400 3.23 -13.62 10.31
N THR A 401 4.47 -13.30 9.91
CA THR A 401 4.71 -12.36 8.81
C THR A 401 4.16 -12.86 7.48
N LEU A 402 4.24 -14.17 7.24
CA LEU A 402 3.66 -14.77 6.05
C LEU A 402 2.14 -14.69 6.15
N LYS A 403 1.50 -15.17 7.22
CA LYS A 403 0.04 -15.03 7.39
C LYS A 403 -0.47 -13.59 7.19
N ALA A 404 0.29 -12.58 7.63
CA ALA A 404 -0.03 -11.16 7.45
C ALA A 404 0.07 -10.66 5.99
N ASN A 405 0.92 -11.28 5.16
CA ASN A 405 1.31 -10.81 3.81
C ASN A 405 0.89 -11.75 2.66
N LEU A 406 1.04 -13.06 2.84
CA LEU A 406 0.93 -14.16 1.86
C LEU A 406 0.57 -15.47 2.59
N LEU A 407 -0.44 -16.26 2.20
CA LEU A 407 -0.45 -17.62 2.79
C LEU A 407 0.69 -18.46 2.25
N LEU A 408 1.35 -19.12 3.19
CA LEU A 408 1.99 -20.39 2.92
C LEU A 408 1.01 -21.55 3.04
N PRO A 409 1.27 -22.64 2.32
CA PRO A 409 0.85 -23.95 2.79
C PRO A 409 1.71 -24.46 3.96
N GLY A 410 1.08 -25.08 4.96
CA GLY A 410 1.72 -25.67 6.14
C GLY A 410 2.61 -26.88 5.85
N HIS A 411 3.51 -27.18 6.80
CA HIS A 411 4.49 -28.28 6.75
C HIS A 411 3.86 -29.68 6.84
N SER A 412 4.05 -30.52 5.82
CA SER A 412 4.30 -31.96 6.01
C SER A 412 4.95 -32.59 4.77
N GLN A 413 5.80 -33.60 4.99
CA GLN A 413 6.59 -34.30 3.98
C GLN A 413 5.70 -35.10 3.00
N LEU A 414 5.71 -34.75 1.71
CA LEU A 414 5.20 -35.63 0.65
C LEU A 414 6.34 -36.47 0.08
N LYS A 415 6.44 -37.73 0.52
CA LYS A 415 7.14 -38.77 -0.24
C LYS A 415 6.31 -39.11 -1.47
N GLY A 416 6.83 -38.86 -2.67
CA GLY A 416 6.40 -39.60 -3.87
C GLY A 416 6.01 -38.82 -5.13
N ILE A 417 6.52 -37.63 -5.39
CA ILE A 417 6.37 -37.00 -6.73
C ILE A 417 7.69 -37.11 -7.50
N ARG A 418 7.70 -37.89 -8.59
CA ARG A 418 8.82 -37.94 -9.53
C ARG A 418 8.80 -36.67 -10.41
N ARG A 419 9.98 -36.06 -10.55
CA ARG A 419 10.37 -34.93 -11.42
C ARG A 419 9.31 -34.42 -12.42
N CYS A 420 8.93 -33.15 -12.28
CA CYS A 420 8.40 -32.34 -13.37
C CYS A 420 9.52 -32.03 -14.38
N GLN A 421 9.75 -32.94 -15.32
CA GLN A 421 10.16 -32.60 -16.68
C GLN A 421 8.90 -32.80 -17.52
N ASP A 422 8.66 -31.93 -18.51
CA ASP A 422 7.48 -31.88 -19.40
C ASP A 422 6.41 -30.83 -19.01
N LEU A 423 6.80 -29.55 -19.04
CA LEU A 423 5.89 -28.46 -19.40
C LEU A 423 6.18 -28.04 -20.84
N THR A 424 5.84 -28.91 -21.79
CA THR A 424 5.45 -28.50 -23.15
C THR A 424 3.91 -28.36 -23.17
N ASP A 425 3.35 -27.77 -24.24
CA ASP A 425 1.98 -27.23 -24.36
C ASP A 425 0.80 -28.05 -23.78
N ASP A 426 0.98 -29.33 -23.48
CA ASP A 426 -0.04 -30.22 -22.88
C ASP A 426 -0.13 -30.17 -21.34
N GLY A 427 0.90 -29.70 -20.62
CA GLY A 427 0.91 -29.62 -19.14
C GLY A 427 -0.05 -28.57 -18.56
N VAL A 428 -0.37 -27.54 -19.35
CA VAL A 428 -1.40 -26.54 -19.05
C VAL A 428 -2.79 -27.20 -19.00
N GLY A 429 -2.99 -28.33 -19.69
CA GLY A 429 -4.25 -29.07 -19.73
C GLY A 429 -4.63 -29.80 -18.45
N TYR A 430 -3.68 -30.08 -17.55
CA TYR A 430 -3.97 -30.75 -16.26
C TYR A 430 -4.45 -29.74 -15.19
N TRP A 431 -3.91 -28.52 -15.22
CA TRP A 431 -4.34 -27.42 -14.33
C TRP A 431 -5.59 -26.68 -14.86
N LYS A 432 -5.79 -26.65 -16.19
CA LYS A 432 -7.07 -26.17 -16.79
C LYS A 432 -8.27 -27.05 -16.45
N ARG A 433 -8.07 -28.35 -16.20
CA ARG A 433 -9.19 -29.31 -15.97
C ARG A 433 -9.74 -29.33 -14.53
N ASN A 434 -9.00 -28.80 -13.54
CA ASN A 434 -9.38 -28.89 -12.12
C ASN A 434 -9.63 -27.53 -11.43
N TYR A 435 -9.52 -26.41 -12.15
CA TYR A 435 -9.72 -25.06 -11.62
C TYR A 435 -10.71 -24.28 -12.48
N LYS A 436 -11.46 -23.37 -11.84
CA LYS A 436 -12.65 -22.71 -12.40
C LYS A 436 -12.30 -21.87 -13.65
N LEU A 437 -12.51 -22.42 -14.84
CA LEU A 437 -12.48 -21.66 -16.10
C LEU A 437 -13.83 -20.94 -16.28
N SER A 438 -13.81 -19.62 -16.39
CA SER A 438 -14.97 -18.83 -16.81
C SER A 438 -15.05 -18.82 -18.34
N GLY A 439 -15.91 -19.66 -18.91
CA GLY A 439 -16.19 -19.62 -20.35
C GLY A 439 -17.24 -20.63 -20.79
N LYS A 440 -18.42 -20.15 -21.21
CA LYS A 440 -19.48 -20.95 -21.85
C LYS A 440 -19.03 -21.40 -23.25
N GLY A 441 -19.08 -22.69 -23.56
CA GLY A 441 -18.84 -23.24 -24.90
C GLY A 441 -19.31 -24.68 -25.05
N LYS A 442 -20.01 -24.99 -26.14
CA LYS A 442 -20.88 -26.16 -26.39
C LYS A 442 -20.15 -27.51 -26.50
N GLU A 443 -20.82 -28.57 -26.04
CA GLU A 443 -20.49 -29.98 -26.28
C GLU A 443 -20.63 -30.36 -27.77
N VAL A 444 -19.69 -31.17 -28.26
CA VAL A 444 -19.84 -31.98 -29.49
C VAL A 444 -19.27 -33.38 -29.22
N HIS A 445 -20.08 -34.40 -29.47
CA HIS A 445 -19.75 -35.82 -29.39
C HIS A 445 -18.79 -36.27 -30.50
N ALA A 446 -17.89 -37.22 -30.20
CA ALA A 446 -17.38 -38.19 -31.18
C ALA A 446 -16.90 -39.50 -30.52
N ASP A 447 -17.17 -40.59 -31.23
CA ASP A 447 -17.04 -42.02 -30.93
C ASP A 447 -15.62 -42.58 -30.75
N GLY A 448 -15.53 -43.66 -29.95
CA GLY A 448 -14.98 -44.97 -30.31
C GLY A 448 -13.48 -45.16 -30.62
N GLY A 449 -12.82 -46.02 -29.84
CA GLY A 449 -11.61 -46.74 -30.28
C GLY A 449 -10.67 -47.19 -29.15
N GLU A 450 -10.76 -48.46 -28.74
CA GLU A 450 -9.75 -49.16 -27.95
C GLU A 450 -8.56 -49.57 -28.82
N GLU A 451 -7.33 -49.37 -28.36
CA GLU A 451 -6.18 -50.21 -28.75
C GLU A 451 -5.15 -50.32 -27.61
N ARG A 452 -4.67 -51.56 -27.41
CA ARG A 452 -3.72 -51.99 -26.37
C ARG A 452 -2.33 -52.22 -26.98
N ALA A 453 -1.32 -52.13 -26.09
CA ALA A 453 0.04 -52.68 -26.17
C ALA A 453 1.06 -51.76 -26.88
N THR A 454 2.35 -51.68 -26.55
CA THR A 454 3.30 -52.52 -25.80
C THR A 454 4.41 -51.64 -25.20
N SER A 455 5.10 -52.14 -24.18
CA SER A 455 6.31 -51.56 -23.60
C SER A 455 7.51 -51.69 -24.54
N ASP A 456 8.20 -50.59 -24.84
CA ASP A 456 9.57 -50.62 -25.36
C ASP A 456 10.46 -49.64 -24.60
N HIS A 457 11.59 -50.18 -24.13
CA HIS A 457 12.69 -49.46 -23.50
C HIS A 457 13.42 -48.61 -24.54
N ILE A 458 13.45 -47.29 -24.34
CA ILE A 458 14.37 -46.41 -25.05
C ILE A 458 15.31 -45.74 -24.04
N THR A 459 16.59 -46.06 -24.18
CA THR A 459 17.72 -45.47 -23.45
C THR A 459 18.09 -44.15 -24.11
N TYR A 460 17.90 -43.01 -23.44
CA TYR A 460 18.48 -41.72 -23.86
C TYR A 460 19.50 -41.18 -22.85
N SER A 461 20.61 -40.71 -23.42
CA SER A 461 21.82 -40.25 -22.78
C SER A 461 21.64 -38.97 -21.95
N LYS A 462 22.41 -38.89 -20.85
CA LYS A 462 22.68 -37.67 -20.08
C LYS A 462 23.10 -36.50 -20.98
N ALA A 463 22.32 -35.43 -21.02
CA ALA A 463 22.82 -34.07 -21.27
C ALA A 463 21.76 -33.02 -20.86
N TYR A 464 22.14 -32.15 -19.91
CA TYR A 464 21.54 -30.85 -19.57
C TYR A 464 20.07 -30.80 -19.13
N MET A 465 19.80 -30.71 -17.82
CA MET A 465 18.60 -30.08 -17.24
C MET A 465 18.73 -29.95 -15.71
N SER A 466 18.85 -28.72 -15.22
CA SER A 466 18.55 -28.31 -13.84
C SER A 466 18.33 -26.79 -13.91
N ARG A 467 17.19 -26.20 -13.59
CA ARG A 467 16.51 -26.11 -12.29
C ARG A 467 15.17 -25.40 -12.51
N THR A 468 14.08 -25.90 -11.94
CA THR A 468 12.82 -25.14 -11.83
C THR A 468 12.17 -25.55 -10.52
N HIS A 469 12.16 -24.62 -9.56
CA HIS A 469 11.90 -24.88 -8.14
C HIS A 469 10.51 -24.36 -7.76
N ILE A 470 9.54 -25.26 -7.73
CA ILE A 470 8.16 -24.95 -7.35
C ILE A 470 7.99 -25.29 -5.87
N VAL A 471 7.84 -24.29 -5.00
CA VAL A 471 7.43 -24.50 -3.61
C VAL A 471 5.92 -24.68 -3.58
N LEU A 472 5.45 -25.94 -3.67
CA LEU A 472 4.05 -26.31 -3.44
C LEU A 472 3.99 -27.51 -2.49
N SER A 473 3.24 -27.36 -1.39
CA SER A 473 2.80 -28.47 -0.53
C SER A 473 1.41 -28.14 0.05
N PRO A 474 0.61 -29.06 0.63
CA PRO A 474 -0.76 -28.75 1.06
C PRO A 474 -1.09 -29.03 2.56
N VAL A 475 -2.21 -28.42 2.96
CA VAL A 475 -3.11 -28.66 4.12
C VAL A 475 -2.71 -28.14 5.52
N SER A 476 -3.13 -26.92 5.80
CA SER A 476 -3.98 -26.55 6.95
C SER A 476 -4.83 -25.35 6.54
N HIS A 477 -5.99 -25.16 7.16
CA HIS A 477 -6.94 -24.06 6.90
C HIS A 477 -6.38 -22.71 7.40
N ASP A 478 -5.18 -22.34 6.97
CA ASP A 478 -4.61 -21.05 7.33
C ASP A 478 -5.08 -20.00 6.33
N LEU A 479 -5.44 -18.82 6.86
CA LEU A 479 -6.13 -17.75 6.15
C LEU A 479 -5.20 -16.55 5.93
N CYS A 480 -5.08 -16.03 4.69
CA CYS A 480 -4.22 -14.91 4.34
C CYS A 480 -4.91 -13.68 4.91
N LEU A 481 -4.29 -13.04 5.89
CA LEU A 481 -4.91 -11.92 6.56
C LEU A 481 -5.04 -10.72 5.60
N ALA A 482 -4.14 -10.55 4.64
CA ALA A 482 -4.27 -9.54 3.59
C ALA A 482 -5.48 -9.79 2.65
N ALA A 483 -5.67 -11.02 2.17
CA ALA A 483 -6.84 -11.36 1.34
C ALA A 483 -8.14 -11.28 2.16
N ARG A 484 -8.11 -11.77 3.41
CA ARG A 484 -9.23 -11.68 4.35
C ARG A 484 -9.61 -10.23 4.62
N ALA A 485 -8.63 -9.36 4.86
CA ALA A 485 -8.82 -7.93 5.08
C ALA A 485 -9.53 -7.24 3.91
N CYS A 486 -9.67 -7.88 2.75
CA CYS A 486 -10.32 -7.33 1.57
C CYS A 486 -11.56 -8.12 1.11
N PHE A 487 -12.04 -9.10 1.90
CA PHE A 487 -13.10 -10.05 1.48
C PHE A 487 -12.75 -10.86 0.22
N LEU A 488 -11.47 -11.10 -0.02
CA LEU A 488 -10.96 -11.85 -1.17
C LEU A 488 -10.49 -13.26 -0.80
N ASP A 489 -10.61 -13.66 0.46
CA ASP A 489 -10.13 -14.94 0.98
C ASP A 489 -10.87 -16.17 0.44
N SER A 490 -12.03 -16.00 -0.19
CA SER A 490 -12.71 -17.06 -0.95
C SER A 490 -11.97 -17.42 -2.24
N ASP A 491 -11.29 -16.45 -2.86
CA ASP A 491 -10.76 -16.57 -4.22
C ASP A 491 -9.23 -16.48 -4.26
N LEU A 492 -8.63 -15.82 -3.28
CA LEU A 492 -7.21 -15.50 -3.22
C LEU A 492 -6.58 -15.88 -1.88
N GLY A 493 -5.28 -15.65 -1.83
CA GLY A 493 -4.50 -15.74 -0.61
C GLY A 493 -3.92 -17.10 -0.36
N SER A 494 -4.40 -18.21 -0.97
CA SER A 494 -3.78 -19.56 -0.88
C SER A 494 -3.86 -20.37 -2.16
N LEU A 495 -2.95 -21.34 -2.26
CA LEU A 495 -2.92 -22.35 -3.31
C LEU A 495 -3.72 -23.59 -2.88
N SER A 496 -5.04 -23.46 -2.95
CA SER A 496 -6.01 -24.50 -2.62
C SER A 496 -7.02 -24.68 -3.75
N PRO A 497 -7.56 -25.91 -3.98
CA PRO A 497 -8.63 -26.11 -4.94
C PRO A 497 -9.77 -25.10 -4.76
N GLY A 498 -10.26 -24.56 -5.87
CA GLY A 498 -11.32 -23.53 -5.88
C GLY A 498 -10.83 -22.08 -5.83
N LYS A 499 -9.56 -21.83 -5.50
CA LYS A 499 -8.94 -20.49 -5.53
C LYS A 499 -8.14 -20.25 -6.81
N LEU A 500 -7.83 -18.98 -7.07
CA LEU A 500 -7.02 -18.53 -8.19
C LEU A 500 -5.54 -18.89 -7.97
N ALA A 501 -4.89 -19.37 -9.03
CA ALA A 501 -3.49 -19.79 -9.01
C ALA A 501 -2.54 -18.58 -9.13
N ASP A 502 -2.50 -17.78 -8.07
CA ASP A 502 -1.56 -16.67 -7.91
C ASP A 502 -0.39 -17.12 -7.04
N PHE A 503 0.82 -17.17 -7.61
CA PHE A 503 2.01 -17.60 -6.90
C PHE A 503 3.28 -17.01 -7.51
N VAL A 504 4.37 -17.12 -6.75
CA VAL A 504 5.70 -16.71 -7.19
C VAL A 504 6.66 -17.89 -7.11
N ILE A 505 7.69 -17.85 -7.96
CA ILE A 505 8.86 -18.72 -7.87
C ILE A 505 9.98 -17.90 -7.22
N LEU A 506 10.60 -18.46 -6.19
CA LEU A 506 11.71 -17.84 -5.47
C LEU A 506 13.02 -18.52 -5.87
N SER A 507 14.13 -17.78 -5.79
CA SER A 507 15.49 -18.32 -5.97
C SER A 507 15.97 -19.26 -4.85
N ARG A 508 15.11 -19.55 -3.87
CA ARG A 508 15.40 -20.34 -2.67
C ARG A 508 14.40 -21.48 -2.53
N ASP A 509 14.88 -22.59 -1.98
CA ASP A 509 14.11 -23.83 -1.83
C ASP A 509 13.27 -23.87 -0.55
N SER A 510 13.61 -23.05 0.44
CA SER A 510 12.87 -22.96 1.71
C SER A 510 12.85 -21.54 2.28
N TRP A 511 11.85 -21.25 3.10
CA TRP A 511 11.82 -19.99 3.86
C TRP A 511 12.89 -19.91 4.93
N ASP A 512 13.36 -21.05 5.45
CA ASP A 512 14.49 -21.08 6.37
C ASP A 512 15.75 -20.53 5.68
N ASP A 513 15.98 -20.88 4.41
CA ASP A 513 17.08 -20.32 3.62
C ASP A 513 16.90 -18.80 3.40
N VAL A 514 15.66 -18.34 3.16
CA VAL A 514 15.35 -16.90 3.05
C VAL A 514 15.67 -16.16 4.34
N VAL A 515 15.37 -16.76 5.50
CA VAL A 515 15.62 -16.18 6.83
C VAL A 515 17.12 -16.18 7.17
N VAL A 516 17.82 -17.29 6.90
CA VAL A 516 19.24 -17.49 7.23
C VAL A 516 20.15 -16.69 6.31
N GLU A 517 19.99 -16.79 4.99
CA GLU A 517 20.83 -16.09 4.03
C GLU A 517 20.41 -14.62 3.85
N GLY A 518 19.24 -14.24 4.38
CA GLY A 518 18.79 -12.86 4.47
C GLY A 518 18.37 -12.22 3.15
N SER A 519 18.26 -13.00 2.07
CA SER A 519 17.76 -12.56 0.76
C SER A 519 17.22 -13.72 -0.10
N ALA A 520 16.08 -13.44 -0.73
CA ALA A 520 15.55 -14.19 -1.87
C ALA A 520 15.11 -13.19 -2.94
N SER A 521 15.14 -13.62 -4.19
CA SER A 521 14.60 -12.88 -5.33
C SER A 521 13.39 -13.62 -5.91
N ILE A 522 12.49 -12.85 -6.51
CA ILE A 522 11.45 -13.39 -7.37
C ILE A 522 12.08 -13.80 -8.70
N GLU A 523 11.93 -15.07 -9.06
CA GLU A 523 12.34 -15.60 -10.36
C GLU A 523 11.19 -15.64 -11.36
N ALA A 524 9.94 -15.75 -10.90
CA ALA A 524 8.77 -15.65 -11.77
C ALA A 524 7.52 -15.32 -10.97
N THR A 525 6.55 -14.67 -11.61
CA THR A 525 5.25 -14.35 -11.01
C THR A 525 4.14 -14.90 -11.89
N TYR A 526 3.22 -15.63 -11.29
CA TYR A 526 2.06 -16.24 -11.95
C TYR A 526 0.77 -15.59 -11.43
N VAL A 527 -0.11 -15.21 -12.36
CA VAL A 527 -1.41 -14.62 -12.06
C VAL A 527 -2.49 -15.44 -12.77
N GLY A 528 -3.39 -16.04 -12.00
CA GLY A 528 -4.42 -16.95 -12.54
C GLY A 528 -3.84 -18.17 -13.28
N GLY A 529 -2.67 -18.66 -12.86
CA GLY A 529 -2.00 -19.82 -13.46
C GLY A 529 -1.22 -19.51 -14.75
N VAL A 530 -1.12 -18.24 -15.15
CA VAL A 530 -0.34 -17.79 -16.31
C VAL A 530 0.89 -17.04 -15.82
N GLN A 531 2.05 -17.34 -16.39
CA GLN A 531 3.28 -16.61 -16.10
C GLN A 531 3.14 -15.16 -16.58
N ALA A 532 3.07 -14.23 -15.64
CA ALA A 532 2.90 -12.80 -15.89
C ALA A 532 4.23 -12.04 -15.86
N TYR A 533 5.26 -12.61 -15.21
CA TYR A 533 6.63 -12.06 -15.19
C TYR A 533 7.68 -13.20 -15.17
N PRO A 534 8.75 -13.09 -15.97
CA PRO A 534 9.78 -14.12 -16.13
C PRO A 534 10.98 -14.02 -15.19
#